data_AF-A0A3B0U7D1-F1
#
_entry.id   AF-A0A3B0U7D1-F1
#
_cell.length_a   1.000
_cell.length_b   1.000
_cell.length_c   1.000
_cell.angle_alpha   90.00
_cell.angle_beta   90.00
_cell.angle_gamma   90.00
#
_symmetry.space_group_name_H-M   'P 1'
#
loop_
_entity.id
_entity.type
_entity.pdbx_description
1 polymer ?
#
loop_
_entity_poly.entity_id
_entity_poly.type
_entity_poly.pdbx_seq_one_letter_code
_entity_poly.pdbx_strand_id
1 'polypeptide(L)'
;FRPDMGAGVFYQAKKLYGSISVSHLLNPSFNFGSDELRNSLEPTIYFMGGYHYDITYNLELTPSLLVQSDFNEYLINLGAVLKYNNKFWGGITYKYLESASLIVGINLLKSNALQIGYGFDYIIHDQQAKQATSNEFRLSYALPINPFGSRKIVRTPRFRK
;
A
#
# COMPACT_ATOMS: atom_id res chain seq x y z
N PHE A 1 20.59 14.79 15.90
CA PHE A 1 19.86 14.08 14.82
C PHE A 1 19.92 12.60 15.12
N ARG A 2 18.78 11.94 15.36
CA ARG A 2 18.71 10.48 15.50
C ARG A 2 18.10 9.93 14.22
N PRO A 3 18.80 9.10 13.44
CA PRO A 3 18.22 8.48 12.26
C PRO A 3 17.06 7.57 12.69
N ASP A 4 16.04 7.51 11.84
CA ASP A 4 14.93 6.58 12.01
C ASP A 4 15.15 5.35 11.12
N MET A 5 14.83 4.17 11.64
CA MET A 5 15.02 2.90 10.93
C MET A 5 13.82 1.99 11.14
N GLY A 6 13.44 1.33 10.06
CA GLY A 6 12.45 0.25 10.05
C GLY A 6 12.98 -0.97 9.31
N ALA A 7 12.44 -2.14 9.65
CA ALA A 7 12.79 -3.41 9.02
C ALA A 7 11.53 -4.26 8.85
N GLY A 8 11.50 -5.09 7.82
CA GLY A 8 10.34 -5.96 7.58
C GLY A 8 10.65 -7.10 6.62
N VAL A 9 9.79 -8.11 6.68
CA VAL A 9 9.82 -9.29 5.81
C VAL A 9 8.48 -9.39 5.11
N PHE A 10 8.53 -9.53 3.79
CA PHE A 10 7.36 -9.73 2.94
C PHE A 10 7.45 -11.09 2.25
N TYR A 11 6.36 -11.84 2.29
CA TYR A 11 6.23 -13.14 1.66
C TYR A 11 5.04 -13.14 0.69
N GLN A 12 5.28 -13.60 -0.54
CA GLN A 12 4.28 -13.70 -1.60
C GLN A 12 4.26 -15.13 -2.15
N ALA A 13 3.10 -15.77 -2.07
CA ALA A 13 2.77 -16.99 -2.79
C ALA A 13 1.83 -16.67 -3.97
N LYS A 14 1.38 -17.71 -4.68
CA LYS A 14 0.52 -17.55 -5.88
C LYS A 14 -0.79 -16.80 -5.59
N LYS A 15 -1.41 -17.05 -4.44
CA LYS A 15 -2.70 -16.46 -4.04
C LYS A 15 -2.68 -15.80 -2.67
N LEU A 16 -1.60 -15.92 -1.93
CA LEU A 16 -1.49 -15.45 -0.55
C LEU A 16 -0.32 -14.47 -0.49
N TYR A 17 -0.46 -13.42 0.30
CA TYR A 17 0.68 -12.64 0.72
C TYR A 17 0.55 -12.28 2.19
N GLY A 18 1.70 -12.03 2.82
CA GLY A 18 1.76 -11.56 4.19
C GLY A 18 3.09 -10.91 4.49
N SER A 19 3.09 -10.03 5.48
CA SER A 19 4.30 -9.38 5.97
C SER A 19 4.23 -9.06 7.44
N ILE A 20 5.42 -8.98 8.03
CA ILE A 20 5.64 -8.41 9.33
C ILE A 20 6.73 -7.34 9.21
N SER A 21 6.51 -6.17 9.77
CA SER A 21 7.48 -5.09 9.77
C SER A 21 7.43 -4.28 11.05
N VAL A 22 8.51 -3.58 11.36
CA VAL A 22 8.63 -2.70 12.52
C VAL A 22 9.20 -1.38 12.05
N SER A 23 8.59 -0.29 12.50
CA SER A 23 9.05 1.09 12.30
C SER A 23 9.64 1.63 13.62
N HIS A 24 10.41 2.72 13.55
CA HIS A 24 10.87 3.45 14.73
C HIS A 24 11.74 2.65 15.71
N LEU A 25 12.58 1.74 15.19
CA LEU A 25 13.47 0.89 15.99
C LEU A 25 14.46 1.66 16.88
N LEU A 26 14.78 2.91 16.52
CA LEU A 26 15.80 3.73 17.18
C LEU A 26 15.23 4.82 18.09
N ASN A 27 13.90 4.84 18.29
CA ASN A 27 13.18 5.82 19.12
C ASN A 27 13.68 7.26 18.86
N PRO A 28 13.55 7.77 17.62
CA PRO A 28 13.95 9.13 17.32
C PRO A 28 13.09 10.10 18.14
N SER A 29 13.76 10.97 18.89
CA SER A 29 13.10 12.03 19.65
C SER A 29 13.30 13.35 18.91
N PHE A 30 12.22 14.03 18.57
CA PHE A 30 12.25 15.38 18.04
C PHE A 30 12.19 16.38 19.20
N ASN A 31 13.11 17.35 19.24
CA ASN A 31 13.04 18.47 20.18
C ASN A 31 12.56 19.70 19.40
N PHE A 32 11.36 20.19 19.72
CA PHE A 32 10.74 21.36 19.09
C PHE A 32 11.00 22.68 19.83
N GLY A 33 12.00 22.73 20.72
CA GLY A 33 12.43 23.95 21.40
C GLY A 33 11.76 24.22 22.76
N SER A 34 10.97 23.27 23.26
CA SER A 34 10.50 23.23 24.66
C SER A 34 10.99 21.93 25.30
N ASP A 35 11.81 22.04 26.33
CA ASP A 35 12.49 20.91 26.99
C ASP A 35 11.53 19.89 27.66
N GLU A 36 10.22 20.17 27.68
CA GLU A 36 9.20 19.35 28.36
C GLU A 36 8.39 18.41 27.45
N LEU A 37 8.51 18.51 26.12
CA LEU A 37 7.75 17.66 25.18
C LEU A 37 8.68 16.86 24.25
N ARG A 38 9.39 15.89 24.82
CA ARG A 38 10.06 14.84 24.03
C ARG A 38 8.98 13.92 23.44
N ASN A 39 8.50 14.25 22.25
CA ASN A 39 7.65 13.34 21.47
C ASN A 39 8.54 12.25 20.85
N SER A 40 8.73 11.16 21.60
CA SER A 40 9.46 9.98 21.13
C SER A 40 8.52 9.14 20.27
N LEU A 41 8.91 8.86 19.03
CA LEU A 41 8.16 7.88 18.24
C LEU A 41 8.45 6.49 18.83
N GLU A 42 7.39 5.82 19.28
CA GLU A 42 7.48 4.48 19.85
C GLU A 42 7.58 3.43 18.72
N PRO A 43 8.31 2.32 18.94
CA PRO A 43 8.39 1.25 17.96
C PRO A 43 7.00 0.69 17.63
N THR A 44 6.60 0.77 16.36
CA THR A 44 5.31 0.26 15.89
C THR A 44 5.51 -0.99 15.05
N ILE A 45 4.84 -2.07 15.42
CA ILE A 45 4.80 -3.34 14.68
C ILE A 45 3.60 -3.33 13.73
N TYR A 46 3.83 -3.81 12.52
CA TYR A 46 2.84 -3.95 11.46
C TYR A 46 2.76 -5.42 11.06
N PHE A 47 1.54 -5.94 11.00
CA PHE A 47 1.23 -7.23 10.41
C PHE A 47 0.25 -7.02 9.28
N MET A 48 0.58 -7.50 8.07
CA MET A 48 -0.30 -7.42 6.91
C MET A 48 -0.51 -8.81 6.34
N GLY A 49 -1.71 -9.07 5.85
CA GLY A 49 -2.03 -10.28 5.11
C GLY A 49 -3.11 -10.02 4.07
N GLY A 50 -3.11 -10.82 3.01
CA GLY A 50 -4.18 -10.79 2.03
C GLY A 50 -4.19 -12.00 1.12
N TYR A 51 -5.25 -12.11 0.35
CA TYR A 51 -5.52 -13.28 -0.47
C TYR A 51 -6.16 -12.90 -1.80
N HIS A 52 -5.61 -13.38 -2.91
CA HIS A 52 -6.16 -13.22 -4.26
C HIS A 52 -7.15 -14.34 -4.56
N TYR A 53 -8.43 -13.99 -4.61
CA TYR A 53 -9.52 -14.89 -4.94
C TYR A 53 -10.06 -14.60 -6.34
N ASP A 54 -9.70 -15.46 -7.29
CA ASP A 54 -10.24 -15.43 -8.65
C ASP A 54 -11.69 -15.93 -8.63
N ILE A 55 -12.67 -15.01 -8.69
CA ILE A 55 -14.10 -15.35 -8.80
C ILE A 55 -14.37 -15.91 -10.21
N THR A 56 -13.82 -15.22 -11.21
CA THR A 56 -13.93 -15.55 -12.64
C THR A 56 -12.60 -15.20 -13.33
N TYR A 57 -12.38 -15.65 -14.57
CA TYR A 57 -11.20 -15.30 -15.38
C TYR A 57 -10.96 -13.78 -15.54
N ASN A 58 -11.99 -12.97 -15.32
CA ASN A 58 -11.98 -11.52 -15.44
C ASN A 58 -12.27 -10.78 -14.13
N LEU A 59 -12.54 -11.49 -13.03
CA LEU A 59 -12.95 -10.88 -11.77
C LEU A 59 -12.14 -11.47 -10.61
N GLU A 60 -11.33 -10.63 -9.99
CA GLU A 60 -10.48 -10.98 -8.85
C GLU A 60 -10.91 -10.16 -7.62
N LEU A 61 -11.13 -10.84 -6.50
CA LEU A 61 -11.39 -10.24 -5.20
C LEU A 61 -10.16 -10.43 -4.32
N THR A 62 -9.64 -9.34 -3.76
CA THR A 62 -8.49 -9.34 -2.87
C THR A 62 -8.89 -8.80 -1.50
N PRO A 63 -9.35 -9.65 -0.55
CA PRO A 63 -9.40 -9.28 0.86
C PRO A 63 -8.00 -9.05 1.43
N SER A 64 -7.89 -8.08 2.33
CA SER A 64 -6.66 -7.73 3.03
C SER A 64 -6.94 -7.31 4.47
N LEU A 65 -6.01 -7.61 5.35
CA LEU A 65 -5.98 -7.20 6.75
C LEU A 65 -4.63 -6.51 7.01
N LEU A 66 -4.66 -5.40 7.74
CA LEU A 66 -3.48 -4.74 8.29
C LEU A 66 -3.74 -4.45 9.76
N VAL A 67 -2.84 -4.92 10.62
CA VAL A 67 -2.84 -4.64 12.05
C VAL A 67 -1.58 -3.85 12.37
N GLN A 68 -1.73 -2.75 13.11
CA GLN A 68 -0.63 -1.93 13.61
C GLN A 68 -0.72 -1.88 15.12
N SER A 69 0.41 -1.94 15.82
CA SER A 69 0.45 -1.77 17.27
C SER A 69 1.78 -1.17 17.71
N ASP A 70 1.71 -0.20 18.60
CA ASP A 70 2.84 0.41 19.31
C ASP A 70 3.00 -0.19 20.73
N PHE A 71 2.40 -1.36 20.98
CA PHE A 71 2.28 -2.05 22.27
C PHE A 71 1.30 -1.44 23.28
N ASN A 72 0.81 -0.22 23.06
CA ASN A 72 -0.17 0.44 23.91
C ASN A 72 -1.56 0.44 23.26
N GLU A 73 -1.59 0.81 21.98
CA GLU A 73 -2.78 0.85 21.14
C GLU A 73 -2.66 -0.15 19.97
N TYR A 74 -3.81 -0.51 19.41
CA TYR A 74 -3.88 -1.36 18.24
C TYR A 74 -4.87 -0.77 17.23
N LEU A 75 -4.43 -0.70 15.97
CA LEU A 75 -5.23 -0.24 14.85
C LEU A 75 -5.42 -1.39 13.88
N ILE A 76 -6.68 -1.69 13.56
CA ILE A 76 -7.04 -2.81 12.68
C ILE A 76 -7.74 -2.25 11.45
N ASN A 77 -7.17 -2.52 10.29
CA ASN A 77 -7.72 -2.13 9.00
C ASN A 77 -8.09 -3.38 8.22
N LEU A 78 -9.37 -3.49 7.86
CA LEU A 78 -9.93 -4.56 7.05
C LEU A 78 -10.32 -3.97 5.71
N GLY A 79 -9.93 -4.59 4.61
CA GLY A 79 -10.28 -4.11 3.29
C GLY A 79 -10.50 -5.22 2.29
N ALA A 80 -11.16 -4.88 1.20
CA ALA A 80 -11.31 -5.76 0.06
C ALA A 80 -11.32 -4.94 -1.23
N VAL A 81 -10.56 -5.41 -2.22
CA VAL A 81 -10.50 -4.80 -3.55
C VAL A 81 -10.99 -5.78 -4.59
N LEU A 82 -11.97 -5.37 -5.38
CA LEU A 82 -12.42 -6.05 -6.59
C LEU A 82 -11.72 -5.47 -7.81
N LYS A 83 -11.26 -6.34 -8.70
CA LYS A 83 -10.61 -5.98 -9.95
C LYS A 83 -11.31 -6.68 -11.10
N TYR A 84 -11.75 -5.90 -12.09
CA TYR A 84 -12.44 -6.39 -13.28
C TYR A 84 -11.61 -6.15 -14.54
N ASN A 85 -11.38 -7.22 -15.30
CA ASN A 85 -10.62 -7.25 -16.55
C ASN A 85 -9.22 -6.60 -16.48
N ASN A 86 -8.62 -6.58 -15.27
CA ASN A 86 -7.39 -5.83 -15.00
C ASN A 86 -7.44 -4.32 -15.34
N LYS A 87 -8.61 -3.77 -15.66
CA LYS A 87 -8.79 -2.37 -16.04
C LYS A 87 -9.51 -1.58 -14.97
N PHE A 88 -10.61 -2.10 -14.46
CA PHE A 88 -11.37 -1.43 -13.42
C PHE A 88 -11.03 -2.06 -12.08
N TRP A 89 -10.96 -1.23 -11.06
CA TRP A 89 -10.82 -1.70 -9.70
C TRP A 89 -11.63 -0.83 -8.77
N GLY A 90 -12.14 -1.43 -7.71
CA GLY A 90 -12.85 -0.73 -6.66
C GLY A 90 -12.72 -1.51 -5.37
N GLY A 91 -12.67 -0.81 -4.26
CA GLY A 91 -12.46 -1.45 -2.97
C GLY A 91 -13.06 -0.64 -1.84
N ILE A 92 -13.24 -1.33 -0.73
CA ILE A 92 -13.65 -0.73 0.52
C ILE A 92 -12.63 -1.05 1.58
N THR A 93 -12.43 -0.13 2.51
CA THR A 93 -11.58 -0.32 3.67
C THR A 93 -12.34 0.16 4.89
N TYR A 94 -12.29 -0.59 5.97
CA TYR A 94 -12.84 -0.27 7.26
C TYR A 94 -11.70 -0.24 8.28
N LYS A 95 -11.45 0.94 8.82
CA LYS A 95 -10.53 1.15 9.93
C LYS A 95 -11.32 1.07 11.22
N TYR A 96 -11.01 0.06 12.03
CA TYR A 96 -11.71 -0.22 13.28
C TYR A 96 -11.70 1.02 14.18
N LEU A 97 -12.90 1.45 14.60
CA LEU A 97 -13.12 2.63 15.44
C LEU A 97 -12.63 3.97 14.86
N GLU A 98 -12.36 4.07 13.55
CA GLU A 98 -11.94 5.33 12.94
C GLU A 98 -12.84 5.72 11.76
N SER A 99 -12.74 5.01 10.64
CA SER A 99 -13.32 5.44 9.37
C SER A 99 -13.68 4.28 8.44
N ALA A 100 -14.59 4.54 7.52
CA ALA A 100 -14.84 3.69 6.35
C ALA A 100 -14.44 4.44 5.09
N SER A 101 -13.82 3.74 4.16
CA SER A 101 -13.25 4.29 2.93
C SER A 101 -13.77 3.51 1.74
N LEU A 102 -14.04 4.21 0.65
CA LEU A 102 -14.38 3.66 -0.65
C LEU A 102 -13.37 4.18 -1.68
N ILE A 103 -12.83 3.28 -2.48
CA ILE A 103 -11.92 3.62 -3.57
C ILE A 103 -12.43 3.02 -4.87
N VAL A 104 -12.29 3.75 -5.96
CA VAL A 104 -12.59 3.28 -7.32
C VAL A 104 -11.56 3.83 -8.29
N GLY A 105 -11.29 3.10 -9.36
CA GLY A 105 -10.34 3.55 -10.36
C GLY A 105 -10.31 2.73 -11.63
N ILE A 106 -9.57 3.28 -12.59
CA ILE A 106 -9.42 2.72 -13.92
C ILE A 106 -7.95 2.80 -14.35
N ASN A 107 -7.50 1.71 -14.98
CA ASN A 107 -6.25 1.64 -15.68
C ASN A 107 -6.49 1.88 -17.18
N LEU A 108 -5.78 2.85 -17.71
CA LEU A 108 -5.83 3.34 -19.08
C LEU A 108 -4.47 3.10 -19.76
N LEU A 109 -4.42 3.37 -21.06
CA LEU A 109 -3.26 3.18 -21.95
C LEU A 109 -2.85 1.70 -22.15
N LYS A 110 -1.89 1.48 -23.05
CA LYS A 110 -1.29 0.16 -23.28
C LYS A 110 -0.62 -0.32 -22.00
N SER A 111 -0.80 -1.60 -21.69
CA SER A 111 -0.22 -2.26 -20.50
C SER A 111 -0.60 -1.62 -19.15
N ASN A 112 -1.76 -0.94 -19.06
CA ASN A 112 -2.24 -0.31 -17.82
C ASN A 112 -1.29 0.76 -17.26
N ALA A 113 -0.57 1.46 -18.15
CA ALA A 113 0.47 2.41 -17.76
C ALA A 113 -0.07 3.65 -17.04
N LEU A 114 -1.29 4.10 -17.34
CA LEU A 114 -1.90 5.24 -16.66
C LEU A 114 -2.99 4.73 -15.72
N GLN A 115 -2.99 5.15 -14.46
CA GLN A 115 -4.03 4.82 -13.49
C GLN A 115 -4.64 6.11 -12.96
N ILE A 116 -5.97 6.15 -12.96
CA ILE A 116 -6.76 7.23 -12.37
C ILE A 116 -7.62 6.59 -11.30
N GLY A 117 -7.59 7.15 -10.09
CA GLY A 117 -8.39 6.69 -8.97
C GLY A 117 -9.03 7.85 -8.23
N TYR A 118 -10.13 7.55 -7.57
CA TYR A 118 -10.82 8.42 -6.63
C TYR A 118 -11.09 7.67 -5.34
N GLY A 119 -10.85 8.34 -4.22
CA GLY A 119 -11.06 7.84 -2.87
C GLY A 119 -12.01 8.75 -2.11
N PHE A 120 -12.89 8.14 -1.34
CA PHE A 120 -13.78 8.82 -0.40
C PHE A 120 -13.64 8.18 0.97
N ASP A 121 -13.33 8.98 1.97
CA ASP A 121 -13.23 8.56 3.36
C ASP A 121 -14.34 9.20 4.19
N TYR A 122 -15.04 8.38 4.96
CA TYR A 122 -16.05 8.77 5.91
C TYR A 122 -15.61 8.43 7.33
N ILE A 123 -15.46 9.44 8.17
CA ILE A 123 -15.04 9.27 9.56
C ILE A 123 -16.25 8.90 10.40
N ILE A 124 -16.18 7.76 11.09
CA ILE A 124 -17.29 7.22 11.88
C ILE A 124 -17.18 7.68 13.34
N HIS A 125 -15.97 7.75 13.88
CA HIS A 125 -15.69 8.15 15.26
C HIS A 125 -14.89 9.45 15.31
N ASP A 126 -15.06 10.24 16.37
CA ASP A 126 -14.36 11.52 16.59
C ASP A 126 -14.61 12.58 15.50
N GLN A 127 -15.81 12.62 14.93
CA GLN A 127 -16.24 13.64 13.96
C GLN A 127 -16.18 15.07 14.50
N GLN A 128 -16.16 15.27 15.83
CA GLN A 128 -16.02 16.62 16.41
C GLN A 128 -14.58 17.15 16.32
N ALA A 129 -13.59 16.27 16.22
CA ALA A 129 -12.17 16.62 16.10
C ALA A 129 -11.63 16.48 14.67
N LYS A 130 -12.34 15.77 13.78
CA LYS A 130 -11.91 15.47 12.40
C LYS A 130 -12.98 15.86 11.38
N GLN A 131 -12.56 16.24 10.17
CA GLN A 131 -13.51 16.50 9.06
C GLN A 131 -14.27 15.22 8.71
N ALA A 132 -15.61 15.27 8.72
CA ALA A 132 -16.45 14.09 8.58
C ALA A 132 -16.24 13.34 7.24
N THR A 133 -15.82 14.04 6.19
CA THR A 133 -15.60 13.48 4.85
C THR A 133 -14.30 13.96 4.22
N SER A 134 -13.55 13.05 3.58
CA SER A 134 -12.40 13.38 2.74
C SER A 134 -12.62 12.88 1.31
N ASN A 135 -12.09 13.64 0.33
CA ASN A 135 -12.17 13.33 -1.08
C ASN A 135 -10.76 13.41 -1.68
N GLU A 136 -10.29 12.31 -2.27
CA GLU A 136 -8.92 12.22 -2.79
C GLU A 136 -8.93 11.77 -4.26
N PHE A 137 -8.05 12.37 -5.06
CA PHE A 137 -7.83 11.99 -6.45
C PHE A 137 -6.40 11.52 -6.63
N ARG A 138 -6.24 10.34 -7.26
CA ARG A 138 -4.94 9.74 -7.54
C ARG A 138 -4.69 9.64 -9.03
N LEU A 139 -3.52 10.11 -9.46
CA LEU A 139 -3.00 9.92 -10.80
C LEU A 139 -1.64 9.21 -10.72
N SER A 140 -1.45 8.13 -11.46
CA SER A 140 -0.20 7.37 -11.49
C SER A 140 0.15 6.99 -12.91
N TYR A 141 1.41 7.19 -13.31
CA TYR A 141 1.91 6.81 -14.63
C TYR A 141 3.15 5.94 -14.51
N ALA A 142 3.09 4.73 -15.08
CA ALA A 142 4.21 3.80 -15.15
C ALA A 142 5.03 4.10 -16.41
N LEU A 143 6.30 4.48 -16.19
CA LEU A 143 7.22 4.74 -17.29
C LEU A 143 7.58 3.42 -17.99
N PRO A 144 7.55 3.38 -19.34
CA PRO A 144 8.02 2.22 -20.06
C PRO A 144 9.51 2.04 -19.79
N ILE A 145 9.88 0.84 -19.34
CA ILE A 145 11.29 0.47 -19.23
C ILE A 145 11.80 0.34 -20.66
N ASN A 146 12.47 1.36 -21.16
CA ASN A 146 13.06 1.32 -22.48
C ASN A 146 14.37 0.52 -22.35
N PRO A 147 14.49 -0.68 -22.95
CA PRO A 147 15.70 -1.46 -22.85
C PRO A 147 16.74 -0.83 -23.78
N PHE A 148 17.34 0.30 -23.38
CA PHE A 148 18.54 0.88 -24.00
C PHE A 148 19.79 0.01 -23.71
N GLY A 149 19.58 -1.30 -23.75
CA GLY A 149 20.52 -2.37 -23.46
C GLY A 149 19.88 -3.70 -23.85
N SER A 150 19.18 -3.75 -24.99
CA SER A 150 19.06 -5.05 -25.68
C SER A 150 20.50 -5.56 -25.81
N ARG A 151 20.80 -6.71 -25.18
CA ARG A 151 22.11 -7.33 -25.32
C ARG A 151 22.40 -7.36 -26.81
N LYS A 152 23.44 -6.63 -27.27
CA LYS A 152 23.92 -6.78 -28.65
C LYS A 152 24.04 -8.27 -28.87
N ILE A 153 23.27 -8.82 -29.80
CA ILE A 153 23.38 -10.23 -30.16
C ILE A 153 24.84 -10.42 -30.57
N VAL A 154 25.62 -11.08 -29.71
CA VAL A 154 27.03 -11.37 -30.01
C VAL A 154 27.00 -12.44 -31.09
N ARG A 155 27.06 -12.02 -32.35
CA ARG A 155 27.21 -12.93 -33.48
C ARG A 155 28.65 -13.43 -33.50
N THR A 156 28.94 -14.52 -32.82
CA THR A 156 30.23 -15.20 -32.95
C THR A 156 30.30 -15.93 -34.31
N PRO A 157 31.44 -15.92 -35.02
CA PRO A 157 31.60 -16.57 -36.33
C PRO A 157 31.29 -18.07 -36.37
N ARG A 158 31.22 -18.75 -35.21
CA ARG A 158 31.12 -20.20 -35.06
C ARG A 158 29.81 -20.84 -35.55
N PHE A 159 28.80 -20.05 -35.89
CA PHE A 159 27.47 -20.55 -36.32
C PHE A 159 26.99 -19.98 -37.67
N ARG A 160 27.91 -19.55 -38.54
CA ARG A 160 27.57 -19.20 -39.93
C ARG A 160 27.69 -20.46 -40.80
N LYS A 161 26.59 -21.19 -40.96
CA LYS A 161 26.36 -22.10 -42.09
C LYS A 161 25.01 -21.74 -42.70
#